data_AF-A0A382IST7-F1
#
_entry.id   AF-A0A382IST7-F1
#
_cell.length_a   1.000
_cell.length_b   1.000
_cell.length_c   1.000
_cell.angle_alpha   90.00
_cell.angle_beta   90.00
_cell.angle_gamma   90.00
#
_symmetry.space_group_name_H-M   'P 1'
#
loop_
_entity.id
_entity.type
_entity.pdbx_description
1 polymer ?
#
loop_
_entity_poly.entity_id
_entity_poly.type
_entity_poly.pdbx_seq_one_letter_code
_entity_poly.pdbx_strand_id
1 'polypeptide(L)'
;MLGLLVTDQAFSLVNSGIGAIALAGIVVNNNIVLIDTYNKIHQSGITAKEAVMRTCTQRLRPVMLTTVTTVMGLMPMALAMNIDIVNRDIFFGGPATQWWRQMATAISGGLVFATLLTLLLTPSLLMIQANFSRRWRMYRSRAKVGSGKQHAAA
;
A
#
# COMPACT_ATOMS: atom_id res chain seq x y z
N MET A 1 -14.68 4.19 -1.67
CA MET A 1 -15.59 5.29 -2.05
C MET A 1 -15.88 5.29 -3.54
N LEU A 2 -14.87 5.32 -4.44
CA LEU A 2 -15.11 5.22 -5.89
C LEU A 2 -15.86 3.95 -6.33
N GLY A 3 -15.55 2.79 -5.74
CA GLY A 3 -16.28 1.55 -6.04
C GLY A 3 -17.77 1.56 -5.65
N LEU A 4 -18.17 2.29 -4.61
CA LEU A 4 -19.59 2.42 -4.24
C LEU A 4 -20.33 3.36 -5.21
N LEU A 5 -19.69 4.46 -5.61
CA LEU A 5 -20.23 5.41 -6.60
C LEU A 5 -20.48 4.76 -7.96
N VAL A 6 -19.61 3.84 -8.39
CA VAL A 6 -19.79 3.10 -9.65
C VAL A 6 -20.85 2.00 -9.54
N THR A 7 -21.15 1.50 -8.34
CA THR A 7 -22.06 0.36 -8.14
C THR A 7 -23.45 0.77 -7.61
N ASP A 8 -23.74 2.08 -7.51
CA ASP A 8 -25.03 2.65 -7.07
C ASP A 8 -25.58 2.04 -5.75
N GLN A 9 -24.70 1.76 -4.80
CA GLN A 9 -25.09 1.17 -3.51
C GLN A 9 -25.23 2.23 -2.43
N ALA A 10 -26.24 2.07 -1.57
CA ALA A 10 -26.47 2.94 -0.42
C ALA A 10 -25.23 3.00 0.48
N PHE A 11 -24.77 4.20 0.81
CA PHE A 11 -23.63 4.40 1.69
C PHE A 11 -23.99 4.04 3.14
N SER A 12 -23.64 2.82 3.58
CA SER A 12 -23.69 2.48 5.01
C SER A 12 -22.39 2.86 5.70
N LEU A 13 -22.48 3.70 6.74
CA LEU A 13 -21.34 4.19 7.51
C LEU A 13 -20.58 3.05 8.20
N VAL A 14 -21.31 2.03 8.68
CA VAL A 14 -20.74 0.87 9.39
C VAL A 14 -19.95 -0.01 8.42
N ASN A 15 -20.58 -0.47 7.34
CA ASN A 15 -19.99 -1.44 6.42
C ASN A 15 -18.86 -0.81 5.59
N SER A 16 -19.06 0.43 5.13
CA SER A 16 -18.00 1.17 4.42
C SER A 16 -16.85 1.57 5.35
N GLY A 17 -17.15 1.89 6.62
CA GLY A 17 -16.15 2.24 7.63
C GLY A 17 -15.24 1.07 7.96
N ILE A 18 -15.81 -0.11 8.23
CA ILE A 18 -15.03 -1.33 8.49
C ILE A 18 -14.17 -1.68 7.26
N GLY A 19 -14.74 -1.58 6.05
CA GLY A 19 -14.00 -1.80 4.81
C GLY A 19 -12.81 -0.85 4.63
N ALA A 20 -12.97 0.43 4.99
CA ALA A 20 -11.89 1.41 4.94
C ALA A 20 -10.77 1.13 5.95
N ILE A 21 -11.11 0.71 7.18
CA ILE A 21 -10.12 0.36 8.21
C ILE A 21 -9.35 -0.90 7.79
N ALA A 22 -10.05 -1.93 7.30
CA ALA A 22 -9.43 -3.14 6.78
C ALA A 22 -8.45 -2.82 5.63
N LEU A 23 -8.86 -1.95 4.70
CA LEU A 23 -8.00 -1.46 3.63
C LEU A 23 -6.76 -0.74 4.12
N ALA A 24 -6.91 0.14 5.10
CA ALA A 24 -5.78 0.85 5.69
C ALA A 24 -4.74 -0.13 6.25
N GLY A 25 -5.19 -1.20 6.91
CA GLY A 25 -4.31 -2.26 7.40
C GLY A 25 -3.55 -2.97 6.27
N ILE A 26 -4.23 -3.34 5.18
CA ILE A 26 -3.61 -3.98 4.01
C ILE A 26 -2.54 -3.06 3.40
N VAL A 27 -2.86 -1.78 3.22
CA VAL A 27 -1.94 -0.79 2.63
C VAL A 27 -0.73 -0.54 3.53
N VAL A 28 -0.93 -0.44 4.84
CA VAL A 28 0.17 -0.24 5.81
C VAL A 28 1.09 -1.45 5.84
N ASN A 29 0.56 -2.67 5.84
CA ASN A 29 1.37 -3.90 5.81
C ASN A 29 2.26 -3.95 4.55
N ASN A 30 1.68 -3.64 3.39
CA ASN A 30 2.42 -3.57 2.12
C ASN A 30 3.55 -2.51 2.18
N ASN A 31 3.35 -1.38 2.86
CA ASN A 31 4.34 -0.31 3.01
C ASN A 31 5.45 -0.64 4.03
N ILE A 32 5.13 -1.28 5.16
CA ILE A 32 6.11 -1.68 6.18
C ILE A 32 7.19 -2.57 5.55
N VAL A 33 6.73 -3.57 4.80
CA VAL A 33 7.60 -4.53 4.12
C VAL A 33 8.53 -3.85 3.10
N LEU A 34 8.06 -2.80 2.43
CA LEU A 34 8.88 -2.00 1.51
C LEU A 34 9.98 -1.24 2.24
N ILE A 35 9.64 -0.53 3.32
CA ILE A 35 10.60 0.26 4.10
C ILE A 35 11.68 -0.64 4.72
N ASP A 36 11.30 -1.81 5.25
CA ASP A 36 12.24 -2.79 5.80
C ASP A 36 13.25 -3.26 4.74
N THR A 37 12.79 -3.51 3.51
CA THR A 37 13.66 -3.92 2.40
C THR A 37 14.61 -2.82 1.98
N TYR A 38 14.09 -1.60 1.88
CA TYR A 38 14.91 -0.44 1.56
C TYR A 38 16.02 -0.26 2.61
N ASN A 39 15.68 -0.36 3.90
CA ASN A 39 16.66 -0.25 4.98
C ASN A 39 17.74 -1.35 4.89
N LYS A 40 17.34 -2.60 4.61
CA LYS A 40 18.28 -3.72 4.42
C LYS A 40 19.22 -3.50 3.23
N ILE A 41 18.70 -3.05 2.09
CA ILE A 41 19.49 -2.76 0.88
C ILE A 41 20.32 -1.50 1.04
N HIS A 42 19.87 -0.51 1.84
CA HIS A 42 20.66 0.69 2.11
C HIS A 42 21.87 0.40 2.99
N GLN A 43 21.75 -0.55 3.93
CA GLN A 43 22.85 -0.96 4.81
C GLN A 43 24.01 -1.64 4.08
N SER A 44 23.79 -2.19 2.88
CA SER A 44 24.87 -2.79 2.06
C SER A 44 25.71 -1.76 1.28
N GLY A 45 25.55 -0.47 1.56
CA GLY A 45 26.42 0.60 1.06
C GLY A 45 26.12 1.09 -0.36
N ILE A 46 25.02 0.63 -0.97
CA ILE A 46 24.64 1.00 -2.33
C ILE A 46 24.05 2.42 -2.36
N THR A 47 24.24 3.12 -3.48
CA THR A 47 23.67 4.47 -3.68
C THR A 47 22.16 4.44 -3.48
N ALA A 48 21.59 5.42 -2.78
CA ALA A 48 20.17 5.45 -2.44
C ALA A 48 19.26 5.24 -3.66
N LYS A 49 19.58 5.84 -4.82
CA LYS A 49 18.84 5.64 -6.08
C LYS A 49 18.79 4.18 -6.55
N GLU A 50 19.92 3.47 -6.45
CA GLU A 50 20.05 2.06 -6.80
C GLU A 50 19.26 1.18 -5.81
N ALA A 51 19.34 1.49 -4.51
CA ALA A 51 18.61 0.79 -3.47
C ALA A 51 17.09 0.91 -3.64
N VAL A 52 16.60 2.10 -4.03
CA VAL A 52 15.19 2.35 -4.35
C VAL A 52 14.73 1.52 -5.53
N MET A 53 15.47 1.55 -6.64
CA MET A 53 15.14 0.79 -7.86
C MET A 53 15.02 -0.72 -7.57
N ARG A 54 16.03 -1.30 -6.89
CA ARG A 54 16.03 -2.73 -6.53
C ARG A 54 14.87 -3.10 -5.59
N THR A 55 14.59 -2.24 -4.60
CA THR A 55 13.47 -2.45 -3.67
C THR A 55 12.14 -2.44 -4.41
N CYS A 56 11.91 -1.48 -5.31
CA CYS A 56 10.69 -1.38 -6.10
C CYS A 56 10.46 -2.64 -6.97
N THR A 57 11.48 -3.12 -7.70
CA THR A 57 11.35 -4.30 -8.55
C THR A 57 11.03 -5.57 -7.74
N GLN A 58 11.64 -5.73 -6.56
CA GLN A 58 11.38 -6.89 -5.71
C GLN A 58 10.01 -6.87 -5.05
N ARG A 59 9.45 -5.68 -4.77
CA ARG A 59 8.18 -5.52 -4.05
C ARG A 59 6.96 -5.41 -4.94
N LEU A 60 7.14 -5.01 -6.20
CA LEU A 60 6.06 -4.98 -7.18
C LEU A 60 5.33 -6.33 -7.28
N ARG A 61 6.06 -7.44 -7.31
CA ARG A 61 5.48 -8.79 -7.40
C ARG A 61 4.59 -9.13 -6.18
N PRO A 62 5.08 -9.06 -4.92
CA PRO A 62 4.25 -9.23 -3.73
C PRO A 62 3.00 -8.36 -3.68
N VAL A 63 3.11 -7.06 -3.99
CA VAL A 63 1.96 -6.12 -3.90
C VAL A 63 0.90 -6.43 -4.95
N MET A 64 1.32 -6.81 -6.17
CA MET A 64 0.38 -7.24 -7.21
C MET A 64 -0.31 -8.54 -6.82
N LEU A 65 0.42 -9.52 -6.26
CA LEU A 65 -0.16 -10.79 -5.81
C LEU A 65 -1.22 -10.61 -4.71
N THR A 66 -0.95 -9.76 -3.71
CA THR A 66 -1.92 -9.50 -2.63
C THR A 66 -3.16 -8.78 -3.15
N THR A 67 -2.97 -7.79 -4.03
CA THR A 67 -4.06 -7.06 -4.66
C THR A 67 -4.94 -7.99 -5.49
N VAL A 68 -4.34 -8.76 -6.39
CA VAL A 68 -5.06 -9.69 -7.29
C VAL A 68 -5.79 -10.76 -6.47
N THR A 69 -5.15 -11.36 -5.47
CA THR A 69 -5.78 -12.38 -4.63
C THR A 69 -6.96 -11.82 -3.84
N THR A 70 -6.83 -10.61 -3.29
CA THR A 70 -7.90 -9.97 -2.51
C THR A 70 -9.07 -9.58 -3.41
N VAL A 71 -8.80 -8.99 -4.57
CA VAL A 71 -9.83 -8.61 -5.54
C VAL A 71 -10.56 -9.84 -6.05
N MET A 72 -9.87 -10.92 -6.43
CA MET A 72 -10.51 -12.15 -6.88
C MET A 72 -11.31 -12.83 -5.76
N GLY A 73 -10.79 -12.88 -4.54
CA GLY A 73 -11.50 -13.47 -3.40
C GLY A 73 -12.77 -12.72 -3.02
N LEU A 74 -12.77 -11.39 -3.17
CA LEU A 74 -13.93 -10.54 -2.84
C LEU A 74 -14.84 -10.26 -4.05
N MET A 75 -14.41 -10.57 -5.28
CA MET A 75 -15.18 -10.37 -6.51
C MET A 75 -16.59 -11.01 -6.47
N PRO A 76 -16.78 -12.29 -6.09
CA PRO A 76 -18.11 -12.89 -6.07
C PRO A 76 -19.04 -12.21 -5.05
N MET A 77 -18.50 -11.82 -3.89
CA MET A 77 -19.23 -11.09 -2.84
C MET A 77 -19.58 -9.66 -3.28
N ALA A 78 -18.65 -8.96 -3.94
CA ALA A 78 -18.87 -7.62 -4.46
C ALA A 78 -19.93 -7.60 -5.57
N LEU A 79 -20.00 -8.65 -6.40
CA LEU A 79 -21.00 -8.85 -7.45
C LEU A 79 -22.32 -9.46 -6.95
N ALA A 80 -22.46 -9.69 -5.64
CA ALA A 80 -23.65 -10.28 -5.04
C ALA A 80 -24.02 -11.69 -5.51
N MET A 81 -23.04 -12.43 -6.03
CA MET A 81 -23.22 -13.82 -6.42
C MET A 81 -23.26 -14.68 -5.16
N ASN A 82 -24.41 -15.28 -4.89
CA ASN A 82 -24.53 -16.37 -3.93
C ASN A 82 -24.43 -17.69 -4.71
N ILE A 83 -23.36 -18.44 -4.46
CA ILE A 83 -23.13 -19.75 -5.06
C ILE A 83 -23.58 -20.77 -4.04
N ASP A 84 -24.76 -21.37 -4.23
CA ASP A 84 -25.19 -22.48 -3.40
C ASP A 84 -24.51 -23.76 -3.92
N ILE A 85 -23.44 -24.17 -3.25
CA ILE A 85 -22.64 -25.35 -3.61
C ILE A 85 -23.44 -26.66 -3.39
N VAL A 86 -24.43 -26.64 -2.50
CA VAL A 86 -25.23 -27.82 -2.13
C VAL A 86 -26.36 -28.02 -3.14
N ASN A 87 -27.05 -26.96 -3.54
CA ASN A 87 -28.15 -27.02 -4.51
C ASN A 87 -27.71 -26.78 -5.97
N ARG A 88 -26.42 -26.44 -6.21
CA ARG A 88 -25.85 -26.10 -7.54
C ARG A 88 -26.53 -24.93 -8.25
N ASP A 89 -27.17 -24.04 -7.51
CA ASP A 89 -27.79 -22.85 -8.07
C ASP A 89 -27.00 -21.57 -7.75
N ILE A 90 -26.96 -20.67 -8.73
CA ILE A 90 -26.32 -19.36 -8.61
C ILE A 90 -27.46 -18.34 -8.54
N PHE A 91 -27.75 -17.84 -7.35
CA PHE A 91 -28.75 -16.80 -7.16
C PHE A 91 -28.08 -15.46 -6.85
N PHE A 92 -28.57 -14.40 -7.48
CA PHE A 92 -28.11 -13.04 -7.25
C PHE A 92 -28.99 -12.39 -6.19
N GLY A 93 -28.39 -11.88 -5.11
CA GLY A 93 -29.11 -11.05 -4.13
C GLY A 93 -29.67 -11.76 -2.90
N GLY A 94 -29.07 -12.87 -2.44
CA GLY A 94 -29.40 -13.44 -1.14
C GLY A 94 -29.24 -12.44 0.03
N PRO A 95 -30.01 -12.59 1.13
CA PRO A 95 -30.01 -11.64 2.26
C PRO A 95 -28.62 -11.48 2.91
N ALA A 96 -27.81 -12.54 2.94
CA ALA A 96 -26.43 -12.47 3.40
C ALA A 96 -25.57 -11.57 2.50
N THR A 97 -25.64 -11.72 1.18
CA THR A 97 -24.85 -10.91 0.25
C THR A 97 -25.18 -9.42 0.34
N GLN A 98 -26.40 -9.03 0.70
CA GLN A 98 -26.76 -7.60 0.80
C GLN A 98 -25.91 -6.84 1.83
N TRP A 99 -25.57 -7.47 2.95
CA TRP A 99 -24.77 -6.87 4.02
C TRP A 99 -23.27 -6.83 3.64
N TRP A 100 -22.74 -7.94 3.13
CA TRP A 100 -21.30 -8.07 2.82
C TRP A 100 -20.90 -7.38 1.51
N ARG A 101 -21.82 -7.21 0.55
CA ARG A 101 -21.56 -6.61 -0.77
C ARG A 101 -20.95 -5.21 -0.68
N GLN A 102 -21.48 -4.36 0.20
CA GLN A 102 -20.96 -3.00 0.39
C GLN A 102 -19.52 -3.01 0.93
N MET A 103 -19.23 -3.87 1.89
CA MET A 103 -17.88 -4.04 2.45
C MET A 103 -16.90 -4.56 1.40
N ALA A 104 -17.27 -5.63 0.69
CA ALA A 104 -16.45 -6.26 -0.33
C ALA A 104 -16.15 -5.31 -1.49
N THR A 105 -17.14 -4.54 -1.94
CA THR A 105 -16.98 -3.54 -3.00
C THR A 105 -16.10 -2.38 -2.54
N ALA A 106 -16.27 -1.91 -1.30
CA ALA A 106 -15.43 -0.88 -0.72
C ALA A 106 -13.96 -1.32 -0.65
N ILE A 107 -13.70 -2.55 -0.18
CA ILE A 107 -12.36 -3.13 -0.08
C ILE A 107 -11.77 -3.34 -1.48
N SER A 108 -12.44 -4.09 -2.36
CA SER A 108 -11.91 -4.40 -3.69
C SER A 108 -11.61 -3.13 -4.50
N GLY A 109 -12.58 -2.20 -4.59
CA GLY A 109 -12.39 -0.95 -5.33
C GLY A 109 -11.38 0.00 -4.68
N GLY A 110 -11.37 0.06 -3.34
CA GLY A 110 -10.39 0.87 -2.60
C GLY A 110 -8.97 0.32 -2.72
N LEU A 111 -8.81 -1.00 -2.74
CA LEU A 111 -7.50 -1.65 -2.88
C LEU A 111 -6.93 -1.44 -4.28
N VAL A 112 -7.72 -1.61 -5.33
CA VAL A 112 -7.26 -1.35 -6.71
C VAL A 112 -6.76 0.09 -6.84
N PHE A 113 -7.54 1.05 -6.34
CA PHE A 113 -7.14 2.46 -6.37
C PHE A 113 -5.92 2.75 -5.50
N ALA A 114 -5.88 2.20 -4.28
CA ALA A 114 -4.76 2.38 -3.35
C ALA A 114 -3.48 1.72 -3.87
N THR A 115 -3.57 0.58 -4.54
CA THR A 115 -2.43 -0.11 -5.14
C THR A 115 -1.85 0.71 -6.29
N LEU A 116 -2.69 1.28 -7.17
CA LEU A 116 -2.24 2.19 -8.23
C LEU A 116 -1.56 3.43 -7.65
N LEU A 117 -2.18 4.06 -6.64
CA LEU A 117 -1.59 5.18 -5.93
C LEU A 117 -0.26 4.80 -5.29
N THR A 118 -0.19 3.68 -4.57
CA THR A 118 1.02 3.21 -3.88
C THR A 118 2.14 2.95 -4.88
N LEU A 119 1.85 2.33 -6.03
CA LEU A 119 2.82 2.09 -7.10
C LEU A 119 3.48 3.37 -7.63
N LEU A 120 2.75 4.49 -7.66
CA LEU A 120 3.27 5.82 -8.04
C LEU A 120 3.89 6.56 -6.85
N LEU A 121 3.31 6.42 -5.66
CA LEU A 121 3.73 7.13 -4.45
C LEU A 121 5.04 6.55 -3.92
N THR A 122 5.21 5.22 -3.94
CA THR A 122 6.41 4.51 -3.49
C THR A 122 7.71 5.01 -4.12
N PRO A 123 7.87 5.09 -5.47
CA PRO A 123 9.10 5.61 -6.08
C PRO A 123 9.32 7.09 -5.75
N SER A 124 8.24 7.87 -5.67
CA SER A 124 8.28 9.30 -5.35
C SER A 124 8.74 9.56 -3.92
N LEU A 125 8.17 8.85 -2.95
CA LEU A 125 8.46 8.98 -1.53
C LEU A 125 9.90 8.53 -1.21
N LEU A 126 10.34 7.43 -1.83
CA LEU A 126 11.70 6.91 -1.68
C LEU A 126 12.75 7.88 -2.26
N MET A 127 12.47 8.53 -3.40
CA MET A 127 13.33 9.59 -3.96
C MET A 127 13.41 10.81 -3.04
N ILE A 128 12.30 11.21 -2.41
CA ILE A 128 12.27 12.30 -1.42
C ILE A 128 13.11 11.93 -0.19
N GLN A 129 12.95 10.72 0.35
CA GLN A 129 13.73 10.26 1.50
C GLN A 129 15.23 10.19 1.20
N ALA A 130 15.62 9.73 0.01
CA ALA A 130 16.99 9.71 -0.46
C ALA A 130 17.58 11.13 -0.54
N ASN A 131 16.84 12.07 -1.10
CA ASN A 131 17.25 13.47 -1.21
C ASN A 131 17.36 14.16 0.17
N PHE A 132 16.41 13.90 1.08
CA PHE A 132 16.42 14.43 2.43
C PHE A 132 17.63 13.91 3.22
N SER A 133 17.90 12.61 3.13
CA SER A 133 19.05 11.96 3.78
C SER A 133 20.40 12.49 3.25
N ARG A 134 20.48 12.82 1.95
CA ARG A 134 21.67 13.45 1.34
C ARG A 134 21.86 14.87 1.87
N ARG A 135 20.79 15.66 2.00
CA ARG A 135 20.83 17.02 2.55
C ARG A 135 21.26 17.01 4.03
N TRP A 136 20.73 16.10 4.82
CA TRP A 136 21.09 15.99 6.25
C TRP A 136 22.54 15.55 6.49
N ARG A 137 23.07 14.63 5.66
CA ARG A 137 24.49 14.27 5.70
C ARG A 137 25.40 15.48 5.41
N MET A 138 25.05 16.33 4.44
CA MET A 138 25.82 17.55 4.17
C MET A 138 25.84 18.52 5.36
N TYR A 139 24.72 18.68 6.08
CA TYR A 139 24.68 19.48 7.30
C TYR A 139 25.58 18.91 8.40
N ARG A 140 25.58 17.58 8.61
CA ARG A 140 26.44 16.92 9.60
C ARG A 140 27.93 16.97 9.22
N SER A 141 28.28 16.87 7.94
CA SER A 141 29.66 17.00 7.47
C SER A 141 30.20 18.43 7.65
N ARG A 142 29.37 19.46 7.45
CA ARG A 142 29.75 20.86 7.73
C ARG A 142 29.98 21.11 9.22
N ALA A 143 29.20 20.48 10.11
CA ALA A 143 29.39 20.59 11.56
C ALA A 143 30.71 19.96 12.05
N LYS A 144 31.16 18.85 11.46
CA LYS A 144 32.44 18.20 11.83
C LYS A 144 33.68 18.95 11.31
N VAL A 145 33.60 19.59 10.14
CA VAL A 145 34.73 20.35 9.56
C VAL A 145 35.00 21.66 10.32
N GLY A 146 34.01 22.24 11.00
CA GLY A 146 34.20 23.42 11.84
C GLY A 146 34.95 23.18 13.16
N SER A 147 34.81 21.98 13.75
CA SER A 147 35.43 21.66 15.05
C SER A 147 36.92 21.27 14.95
N GLY A 148 37.35 20.69 13.82
CA GLY A 148 38.76 20.30 13.61
C GLY A 148 39.74 21.47 13.42
N LYS A 149 39.25 22.67 13.09
CA LYS A 149 40.12 23.86 12.94
C LYS A 149 40.49 24.54 14.27
N GLN A 150 39.78 24.26 15.36
CA GLN A 150 40.07 24.87 16.67
C GLN A 150 41.17 24.14 17.46
N HIS A 151 41.50 22.89 17.15
CA HIS A 151 42.57 22.13 17.83
C HIS A 151 43.93 22.15 17.10
N ALA A 152 44.00 22.66 15.87
CA ALA A 152 45.27 22.82 15.15
C ALA A 152 45.89 24.22 15.32
N ALA A 153 45.25 25.10 16.09
CA ALA A 153 45.66 26.49 16.31
C ALA A 153 45.92 26.82 17.79
N ALA A 154 46.01 25.79 18.65
CA ALA A 154 46.43 25.88 20.06
C ALA A 154 47.68 25.02 20.24
#